data_AF-A0A318QHM3-F1
#
_entry.id   AF-A0A318QHM3-F1
#
_cell.length_a   1.000
_cell.length_b   1.000
_cell.length_c   1.000
_cell.angle_alpha   90.00
_cell.angle_beta   90.00
_cell.angle_gamma   90.00
#
_symmetry.space_group_name_H-M   'P 1'
#
loop_
_entity.id
_entity.type
_entity.pdbx_description
1 polymer ?
#
loop_
_entity_poly.entity_id
_entity_poly.type
_entity_poly.pdbx_seq_one_letter_code
_entity_poly.pdbx_strand_id
1 'polypeptide(L)'
;MIRQQNMRAPPWMDGSQFTPVFFGHFHADLLRRVTPAPPEIAEELAARGLVSVESSPASTRLLGAALSWIIRLQDLASLIYASVTDIHFLESETGYDVSHSEPRWRSTIFVSVPDRSDDIGALRLAESVVHEAMHLHLTNREQETWFVKESDGTMCSPWRAERRPFQGVLHGLYVFSCLSFFFKRLIVDEALVASSRVYLTQRLTEIEGEVQSIDFVTLASGLTERGVALMEECAGVVIHPYC
;
A
#
# COMPACT_ATOMS: atom_id res chain seq x y z
N MET A 1 28.03 -5.59 -9.39
CA MET A 1 27.45 -5.18 -10.69
C MET A 1 26.08 -5.86 -10.82
N ILE A 2 25.06 -5.30 -10.17
CA ILE A 2 23.70 -5.86 -10.22
C ILE A 2 23.14 -5.45 -11.58
N ARG A 3 22.95 -6.42 -12.48
CA ARG A 3 22.26 -6.19 -13.76
C ARG A 3 20.93 -5.53 -13.43
N GLN A 4 20.61 -4.42 -14.12
CA GLN A 4 19.23 -3.94 -14.20
C GLN A 4 18.38 -5.13 -14.65
N GLN A 5 17.70 -5.79 -13.71
CA GLN A 5 16.68 -6.76 -14.05
C GLN A 5 15.64 -5.98 -14.87
N ASN A 6 15.17 -6.57 -15.97
CA ASN A 6 14.01 -6.07 -16.71
C ASN A 6 12.82 -6.03 -15.75
N MET A 7 12.70 -4.95 -14.98
CA MET A 7 11.57 -4.74 -14.09
C MET A 7 10.37 -4.55 -14.98
N ARG A 8 9.30 -5.28 -14.67
CA ARG A 8 7.99 -5.10 -15.31
C ARG A 8 7.50 -3.67 -15.11
N ALA A 9 6.50 -3.26 -15.88
CA ALA A 9 5.84 -1.98 -15.60
C ALA A 9 5.30 -1.96 -14.15
N PRO A 10 5.22 -0.78 -13.51
CA PRO A 10 4.62 -0.67 -12.18
C PRO A 10 3.15 -1.13 -12.20
N PRO A 11 2.65 -1.89 -11.21
CA PRO A 11 1.28 -2.42 -11.20
C PRO A 11 0.17 -1.35 -11.18
N TRP A 12 0.53 -0.12 -10.82
CA TRP A 12 -0.37 1.03 -10.80
C TRP A 12 -0.41 1.81 -12.13
N MET A 13 0.38 1.42 -13.12
CA MET A 13 0.40 2.04 -14.45
C MET A 13 -0.55 1.30 -15.38
N ASP A 14 -1.84 1.67 -15.36
CA ASP A 14 -2.90 1.08 -16.20
C ASP A 14 -3.10 1.79 -17.55
N GLY A 15 -2.11 2.57 -17.98
CA GLY A 15 -2.21 3.47 -19.15
C GLY A 15 -2.68 4.89 -18.80
N SER A 16 -3.02 5.17 -17.54
CA SER A 16 -3.28 6.52 -17.06
C SER A 16 -2.06 7.44 -17.19
N GLN A 17 -2.29 8.66 -17.68
CA GLN A 17 -1.26 9.71 -17.69
C GLN A 17 -1.33 10.50 -16.39
N PHE A 18 -0.31 10.37 -15.55
CA PHE A 18 -0.19 11.17 -14.33
C PHE A 18 0.58 12.46 -14.62
N THR A 19 0.07 13.58 -14.09
CA THR A 19 0.83 14.85 -14.11
C THR A 19 1.94 14.74 -13.07
N PRO A 20 3.23 14.91 -13.44
CA PRO A 20 4.33 14.83 -12.49
C PRO A 20 4.14 15.83 -11.35
N VAL A 21 4.30 15.36 -10.10
CA VAL A 21 4.29 16.24 -8.92
C VAL A 21 5.69 16.79 -8.65
N PHE A 22 5.82 18.11 -8.51
CA PHE A 22 7.09 18.71 -8.10
C PHE A 22 7.35 18.42 -6.62
N PHE A 23 8.59 18.02 -6.29
CA PHE A 23 9.01 17.62 -4.93
C PHE A 23 8.50 18.56 -3.82
N GLY A 24 8.72 19.88 -3.97
CA GLY A 24 8.31 20.86 -2.96
C GLY A 24 6.79 21.00 -2.80
N HIS A 25 6.02 20.80 -3.86
CA HIS A 25 4.56 20.85 -3.81
C HIS A 25 3.99 19.58 -3.19
N PHE A 26 4.50 18.40 -3.60
CA PHE A 26 4.08 17.11 -3.06
C PHE A 26 4.19 17.04 -1.53
N HIS A 27 5.36 17.39 -0.99
CA HIS A 27 5.59 17.38 0.46
C HIS A 27 4.70 18.37 1.20
N ALA A 28 4.75 19.64 0.80
CA ALA A 28 4.03 20.68 1.52
C ALA A 28 2.52 20.43 1.49
N ASP A 29 2.00 19.96 0.36
CA ASP A 29 0.56 19.76 0.19
C ASP A 29 0.07 18.49 0.90
N LEU A 30 0.79 17.35 0.85
CA LEU A 30 0.39 16.17 1.62
C LEU A 30 0.53 16.36 3.14
N LEU A 31 1.55 17.10 3.59
CA LEU A 31 1.66 17.43 5.02
C LEU A 31 0.49 18.29 5.51
N ARG A 32 -0.09 19.15 4.65
CA ARG A 32 -1.31 19.91 4.98
C ARG A 32 -2.59 19.06 5.00
N ARG A 33 -2.56 17.86 4.42
CA ARG A 33 -3.66 16.89 4.46
C ARG A 33 -3.71 16.09 5.77
N VAL A 34 -2.70 16.27 6.63
CA VAL A 34 -2.71 15.70 7.98
C VAL A 34 -3.62 16.53 8.87
N THR A 35 -4.76 15.96 9.24
CA THR A 35 -5.74 16.60 10.11
C THR A 35 -6.23 15.63 11.18
N PRO A 36 -6.71 16.10 12.34
CA PRO A 36 -7.44 15.24 13.26
C PRO A 36 -8.64 14.61 12.55
N ALA A 37 -8.95 13.35 12.85
CA ALA A 37 -10.16 12.72 12.31
C ALA A 37 -11.40 13.51 12.76
N PRO A 38 -12.32 13.88 11.84
CA PRO A 38 -13.61 14.46 12.22
C PRO A 38 -14.34 13.57 13.24
N PRO A 39 -15.18 14.12 14.14
CA PRO A 39 -15.82 13.36 15.21
C PRO A 39 -16.55 12.10 14.73
N GLU A 40 -17.31 12.21 13.63
CA GLU A 40 -18.04 11.08 13.03
C GLU A 40 -17.09 9.95 12.57
N ILE A 41 -15.95 10.30 11.96
CA ILE A 41 -14.92 9.36 11.55
C ILE A 41 -14.24 8.74 12.78
N ALA A 42 -13.91 9.56 13.79
CA ALA A 42 -13.26 9.12 15.01
C ALA A 42 -14.13 8.14 15.81
N GLU A 43 -15.44 8.38 15.91
CA GLU A 43 -16.40 7.46 16.55
C GLU A 43 -16.45 6.10 15.84
N GLU A 44 -16.44 6.10 14.50
CA GLU A 44 -16.49 4.87 13.72
C GLU A 44 -15.17 4.10 13.74
N LEU A 45 -14.03 4.79 13.80
CA LEU A 45 -12.73 4.18 14.08
C LEU A 45 -12.72 3.54 15.47
N ALA A 46 -13.21 4.25 16.48
CA ALA A 46 -13.27 3.74 17.86
C ALA A 46 -14.15 2.51 17.97
N ALA A 47 -15.28 2.46 17.24
CA ALA A 47 -16.14 1.27 17.15
C ALA A 47 -15.43 0.04 16.55
N ARG A 48 -14.31 0.25 15.85
CA ARG A 48 -13.45 -0.79 15.27
C ARG A 48 -12.17 -1.04 16.09
N GLY A 49 -12.05 -0.41 17.25
CA GLY A 49 -10.86 -0.51 18.12
C GLY A 49 -9.67 0.32 17.65
N LEU A 50 -9.88 1.30 16.77
CA LEU A 50 -8.85 2.22 16.29
C LEU A 50 -9.01 3.58 16.97
N VAL A 51 -7.92 4.12 17.51
CA VAL A 51 -7.93 5.42 18.20
C VAL A 51 -7.22 6.44 17.33
N SER A 52 -7.90 7.53 16.97
CA SER A 52 -7.26 8.64 16.25
C SER A 52 -6.48 9.52 17.22
N VAL A 53 -5.32 9.99 16.79
CA VAL A 53 -4.44 10.87 17.56
C VAL A 53 -4.13 12.14 16.79
N GLU A 54 -3.88 13.22 17.51
CA GLU A 54 -3.44 14.48 16.90
C GLU A 54 -2.01 14.37 16.35
N SER A 55 -1.71 15.20 15.35
CA SER A 55 -0.35 15.32 14.86
C SER A 55 0.54 16.04 15.86
N SER A 56 1.80 15.62 15.94
CA SER A 56 2.85 16.28 16.70
C SER A 56 3.94 16.74 15.75
N PRO A 57 4.79 17.70 16.15
CA PRO A 57 5.94 18.07 15.32
C PRO A 57 6.85 16.88 14.98
N ALA A 58 6.92 15.86 15.84
CA ALA A 58 7.71 14.66 15.59
C ALA A 58 7.06 13.77 14.51
N SER A 59 5.76 13.51 14.60
CA SER A 59 5.06 12.68 13.60
C SER A 59 5.01 13.36 12.24
N THR A 60 4.79 14.68 12.19
CA THR A 60 4.84 15.44 10.93
C THR A 60 6.22 15.41 10.28
N ARG A 61 7.31 15.49 11.07
CA ARG A 61 8.68 15.32 10.53
C ARG A 61 8.90 13.92 9.98
N LEU A 62 8.44 12.88 10.69
CA LEU A 62 8.59 11.50 10.24
C LEU A 62 7.80 11.25 8.95
N LEU A 63 6.59 11.80 8.84
CA LEU A 63 5.82 11.76 7.60
C LEU A 63 6.55 12.50 6.47
N GLY A 64 7.13 13.67 6.73
CA GLY A 64 7.96 14.36 5.74
C GLY A 64 9.13 13.51 5.26
N ALA A 65 9.78 12.76 6.14
CA ALA A 65 10.82 11.80 5.79
C ALA A 65 10.25 10.62 4.96
N ALA A 66 9.09 10.08 5.33
CA ALA A 66 8.39 9.03 4.58
C ALA A 66 8.04 9.47 3.15
N LEU A 67 7.47 10.67 2.99
CA LEU A 67 7.17 11.27 1.68
C LEU A 67 8.42 11.47 0.83
N SER A 68 9.59 11.66 1.46
CA SER A 68 10.89 11.79 0.77
C SER A 68 11.37 10.47 0.16
N TRP A 69 10.88 9.33 0.66
CA TRP A 69 11.08 8.03 0.01
C TRP A 69 10.11 7.85 -1.15
N ILE A 70 8.83 8.17 -0.95
CA ILE A 70 7.77 7.98 -1.95
C ILE A 70 8.05 8.80 -3.22
N ILE A 71 8.45 10.06 -3.08
CA ILE A 71 8.72 10.99 -4.21
C ILE A 71 9.88 10.55 -5.12
N ARG A 72 10.69 9.57 -4.70
CA ARG A 72 11.72 8.98 -5.58
C ARG A 72 11.10 8.20 -6.76
N LEU A 73 9.83 7.81 -6.63
CA LEU A 73 9.01 7.25 -7.71
C LEU A 73 7.91 8.25 -8.04
N GLN A 74 8.17 9.11 -9.03
CA GLN A 74 7.32 10.25 -9.36
C GLN A 74 5.91 9.85 -9.79
N ASP A 75 5.76 8.72 -10.47
CA ASP A 75 4.49 8.13 -10.86
C ASP A 75 3.67 7.68 -9.65
N LEU A 76 4.29 6.94 -8.72
CA LEU A 76 3.65 6.53 -7.46
C LEU A 76 3.25 7.74 -6.62
N ALA A 77 4.15 8.72 -6.49
CA ALA A 77 3.87 9.96 -5.75
C ALA A 77 2.70 10.74 -6.37
N SER A 78 2.67 10.86 -7.70
CA SER A 78 1.57 11.54 -8.41
C SER A 78 0.24 10.82 -8.18
N LEU A 79 0.25 9.48 -8.20
CA LEU A 79 -0.94 8.69 -7.93
C LEU A 79 -1.44 8.85 -6.49
N ILE A 80 -0.54 8.76 -5.50
CA ILE A 80 -0.89 8.97 -4.08
C ILE A 80 -1.44 10.39 -3.88
N TYR A 81 -0.79 11.39 -4.49
CA TYR A 81 -1.24 12.77 -4.43
C TYR A 81 -2.64 12.97 -5.04
N ALA A 82 -2.96 12.27 -6.12
CA ALA A 82 -4.27 12.32 -6.74
C ALA A 82 -5.35 11.57 -5.93
N SER A 83 -4.95 10.50 -5.22
CA SER A 83 -5.89 9.58 -4.57
C SER A 83 -6.17 9.92 -3.10
N VAL A 84 -5.23 10.53 -2.38
CA VAL A 84 -5.31 10.72 -0.92
C VAL A 84 -5.50 12.19 -0.57
N THR A 85 -6.70 12.62 -0.22
CA THR A 85 -7.00 14.00 0.21
C THR A 85 -6.83 14.22 1.71
N ASP A 86 -6.93 13.16 2.51
CA ASP A 86 -6.93 13.25 3.97
C ASP A 86 -6.08 12.13 4.59
N ILE A 87 -5.24 12.50 5.54
CA ILE A 87 -4.40 11.58 6.32
C ILE A 87 -4.69 11.81 7.80
N HIS A 88 -5.10 10.77 8.49
CA HIS A 88 -5.33 10.82 9.93
C HIS A 88 -4.38 9.88 10.66
N PHE A 89 -3.82 10.33 11.77
CA PHE A 89 -2.95 9.48 12.58
C PHE A 89 -3.75 8.59 13.52
N LEU A 90 -3.25 7.36 13.69
CA LEU A 90 -3.75 6.36 14.63
C LEU A 90 -2.75 6.12 15.77
N GLU A 91 -3.27 5.75 16.93
CA GLU A 91 -2.49 5.12 17.99
C GLU A 91 -2.12 3.69 17.60
N SER A 92 -0.92 3.25 17.98
CA SER A 92 -0.49 1.86 17.88
C SER A 92 0.38 1.46 19.07
N GLU A 93 0.41 0.17 19.38
CA GLU A 93 1.29 -0.39 20.40
C GLU A 93 2.76 -0.32 19.97
N THR A 94 3.67 -0.17 20.92
CA THR A 94 5.12 -0.16 20.65
C THR A 94 5.52 -1.41 19.87
N GLY A 95 6.21 -1.18 18.75
CA GLY A 95 6.68 -2.24 17.85
C GLY A 95 5.71 -2.56 16.71
N TYR A 96 4.42 -2.21 16.83
CA TYR A 96 3.41 -2.46 15.82
C TYR A 96 3.04 -1.19 15.07
N ASP A 97 2.80 -1.33 13.76
CA ASP A 97 2.16 -0.30 12.95
C ASP A 97 0.72 -0.74 12.63
N VAL A 98 -0.20 0.21 12.64
CA VAL A 98 -1.60 -0.01 12.30
C VAL A 98 -1.97 0.99 11.22
N SER A 99 -2.56 0.51 10.15
CA SER A 99 -3.10 1.35 9.09
C SER A 99 -4.48 0.87 8.68
N HIS A 100 -5.25 1.78 8.11
CA HIS A 100 -6.61 1.50 7.67
C HIS A 100 -7.01 2.40 6.51
N SER A 101 -7.89 1.87 5.67
CA SER A 101 -8.67 2.59 4.68
C SER A 101 -10.02 1.89 4.60
N GLU A 102 -11.05 2.63 4.21
CA GLU A 102 -12.41 2.10 4.10
C GLU A 102 -13.02 2.57 2.77
N PRO A 103 -13.58 1.66 1.96
CA PRO A 103 -14.19 2.00 0.67
C PRO A 103 -15.12 3.21 0.62
N ARG A 104 -15.84 3.52 1.70
CA ARG A 104 -16.73 4.70 1.74
C ARG A 104 -15.98 6.04 1.82
N TRP A 105 -14.76 6.05 2.38
CA TRP A 105 -13.90 7.22 2.48
C TRP A 105 -12.81 7.15 1.40
N ARG A 106 -13.25 7.38 0.15
CA ARG A 106 -12.51 7.08 -1.09
C ARG A 106 -11.16 7.77 -1.27
N SER A 107 -10.85 8.75 -0.43
CA SER A 107 -9.61 9.53 -0.50
C SER A 107 -8.97 9.75 0.88
N THR A 108 -9.35 8.94 1.87
CA THR A 108 -8.88 9.07 3.25
C THR A 108 -8.09 7.83 3.67
N ILE A 109 -6.90 8.04 4.21
CA ILE A 109 -6.09 6.99 4.80
C ILE A 109 -5.85 7.27 6.29
N PHE A 110 -5.70 6.19 7.05
CA PHE A 110 -5.38 6.22 8.46
C PHE A 110 -4.09 5.45 8.67
N VAL A 111 -3.10 6.04 9.32
CA VAL A 111 -1.80 5.40 9.54
C VAL A 111 -1.30 5.72 10.94
N SER A 112 -0.72 4.74 11.63
CA SER A 112 -0.01 4.99 12.87
C SER A 112 1.38 5.55 12.56
N VAL A 113 1.97 6.22 13.55
CA VAL A 113 3.33 6.74 13.48
C VAL A 113 4.23 5.73 14.18
N PRO A 114 5.21 5.13 13.50
CA PRO A 114 6.10 4.15 14.13
C PRO A 114 6.79 4.72 15.38
N ASP A 115 6.96 3.89 16.41
CA ASP A 115 7.68 4.22 17.66
C ASP A 115 9.22 4.24 17.44
N ARG A 116 9.66 5.00 16.44
CA ARG A 116 11.06 5.28 16.10
C ARG A 116 11.11 6.44 15.10
N SER A 117 12.13 7.28 15.22
CA SER A 117 12.25 8.51 14.42
C SER A 117 13.41 8.51 13.42
N ASP A 118 13.95 7.35 13.08
CA ASP A 118 15.04 7.19 12.13
C ASP A 118 14.55 6.78 10.73
N ASP A 119 15.48 6.52 9.81
CA ASP A 119 15.16 6.17 8.42
C ASP A 119 14.27 4.93 8.31
N ILE A 120 14.40 3.96 9.22
CA ILE A 120 13.54 2.77 9.22
C ILE A 120 12.13 3.15 9.66
N GLY A 121 11.97 4.06 10.63
CA GLY A 121 10.66 4.63 10.97
C GLY A 121 10.01 5.34 9.77
N ALA A 122 10.79 6.12 9.04
CA ALA A 122 10.31 6.78 7.83
C ALA A 122 9.91 5.77 6.73
N LEU A 123 10.65 4.67 6.57
CA LEU A 123 10.31 3.60 5.61
C LEU A 123 9.06 2.82 6.01
N ARG A 124 8.88 2.50 7.30
CA ARG A 124 7.66 1.86 7.83
C ARG A 124 6.42 2.72 7.63
N LEU A 125 6.55 4.03 7.87
CA LEU A 125 5.46 4.97 7.60
C LEU A 125 5.20 5.14 6.10
N ALA A 126 6.24 5.15 5.27
CA ALA A 126 6.09 5.17 3.81
C ALA A 126 5.37 3.92 3.30
N GLU A 127 5.71 2.75 3.84
CA GLU A 127 5.01 1.49 3.58
C GLU A 127 3.53 1.60 3.91
N SER A 128 3.18 2.09 5.10
CA SER A 128 1.78 2.27 5.53
C SER A 128 1.00 3.23 4.61
N VAL A 129 1.61 4.35 4.22
CA VAL A 129 0.99 5.31 3.29
C VAL A 129 0.77 4.70 1.91
N VAL A 130 1.78 4.03 1.35
CA VAL A 130 1.65 3.36 0.05
C VAL A 130 0.61 2.25 0.14
N HIS A 131 0.61 1.47 1.22
CA HIS A 131 -0.33 0.36 1.45
C HIS A 131 -1.78 0.83 1.34
N GLU A 132 -2.16 1.81 2.17
CA GLU A 132 -3.53 2.31 2.19
C GLU A 132 -3.91 3.08 0.93
N ALA A 133 -2.98 3.85 0.35
CA ALA A 133 -3.24 4.54 -0.91
C ALA A 133 -3.49 3.55 -2.06
N MET A 134 -2.79 2.42 -2.09
CA MET A 134 -2.99 1.38 -3.12
C MET A 134 -4.30 0.61 -2.90
N HIS A 135 -4.72 0.39 -1.65
CA HIS A 135 -6.08 -0.10 -1.37
C HIS A 135 -7.15 0.84 -1.91
N LEU A 136 -7.05 2.15 -1.63
CA LEU A 136 -7.98 3.15 -2.17
C LEU A 136 -7.98 3.17 -3.69
N HIS A 137 -6.79 3.13 -4.30
CA HIS A 137 -6.65 3.14 -5.75
C HIS A 137 -7.40 1.95 -6.40
N LEU A 138 -7.18 0.73 -5.91
CA LEU A 138 -7.86 -0.45 -6.46
C LEU A 138 -9.37 -0.43 -6.17
N THR A 139 -9.76 -0.02 -4.96
CA THR A 139 -11.18 0.14 -4.59
C THR A 139 -11.91 1.14 -5.50
N ASN A 140 -11.24 2.23 -5.87
CA ASN A 140 -11.80 3.24 -6.77
C ASN A 140 -11.91 2.70 -8.21
N ARG A 141 -10.94 1.92 -8.69
CA ARG A 141 -11.02 1.23 -9.99
C ARG A 141 -12.16 0.21 -10.04
N GLU A 142 -12.46 -0.43 -8.91
CA GLU A 142 -13.56 -1.38 -8.81
C GLU A 142 -14.95 -0.76 -9.00
N GLN A 143 -15.08 0.58 -8.90
CA GLN A 143 -16.32 1.29 -9.23
C GLN A 143 -16.65 1.21 -10.74
N GLU A 144 -15.63 1.05 -11.58
CA GLU A 144 -15.78 1.02 -13.04
C GLU A 144 -15.66 -0.39 -13.60
N THR A 145 -14.95 -1.28 -12.89
CA THR A 145 -14.62 -2.63 -13.35
C THR A 145 -14.64 -3.63 -12.21
N TRP A 146 -15.47 -4.66 -12.31
CA TRP A 146 -15.47 -5.74 -11.32
C TRP A 146 -14.32 -6.73 -11.57
N PHE A 147 -13.48 -6.92 -10.56
CA PHE A 147 -12.41 -7.93 -10.58
C PHE A 147 -12.81 -9.27 -9.97
N VAL A 148 -13.88 -9.31 -9.17
CA VAL A 148 -14.39 -10.52 -8.50
C VAL A 148 -15.75 -10.89 -9.07
N LYS A 149 -16.00 -12.19 -9.30
CA LYS A 149 -17.29 -12.72 -9.80
C LYS A 149 -18.40 -12.66 -8.76
N GLU A 150 -18.07 -13.08 -7.53
CA GLU A 150 -18.99 -13.22 -6.40
C GLU A 150 -18.46 -12.45 -5.21
N SER A 151 -19.22 -11.46 -4.73
CA SER A 151 -18.80 -10.58 -3.63
C SER A 151 -18.73 -11.29 -2.27
N ASP A 152 -19.40 -12.42 -2.12
CA ASP A 152 -19.48 -13.22 -0.87
C ASP A 152 -18.58 -14.47 -0.88
N GLY A 153 -17.95 -14.79 -2.02
CA GLY A 153 -17.00 -15.88 -2.13
C GLY A 153 -15.78 -15.65 -1.23
N THR A 154 -15.36 -16.70 -0.50
CA THR A 154 -14.23 -16.63 0.42
C THR A 154 -13.20 -17.72 0.14
N MET A 155 -11.95 -17.46 0.50
CA MET A 155 -10.84 -18.42 0.49
C MET A 155 -10.03 -18.32 1.78
N CYS A 156 -9.16 -19.30 2.05
CA CYS A 156 -8.20 -19.20 3.15
C CYS A 156 -7.25 -18.02 2.90
N SER A 157 -7.08 -17.16 3.90
CA SER A 157 -6.11 -16.07 3.80
C SER A 157 -4.69 -16.60 3.98
N PRO A 158 -3.73 -16.17 3.14
CA PRO A 158 -2.31 -16.44 3.37
C PRO A 158 -1.76 -15.70 4.61
N TRP A 159 -2.38 -14.57 5.00
CA TRP A 159 -1.85 -13.67 6.04
C TRP A 159 -2.47 -13.87 7.42
N ARG A 160 -3.68 -14.43 7.48
CA ARG A 160 -4.40 -14.70 8.73
C ARG A 160 -4.99 -16.10 8.67
N ALA A 161 -5.06 -16.78 9.80
CA ALA A 161 -5.71 -18.09 9.93
C ALA A 161 -7.25 -18.01 9.86
N GLU A 162 -7.78 -17.24 8.91
CA GLU A 162 -9.19 -16.92 8.76
C GLU A 162 -9.58 -16.95 7.27
N ARG A 163 -10.86 -17.21 7.00
CA ARG A 163 -11.41 -17.06 5.65
C ARG A 163 -11.54 -15.58 5.31
N ARG A 164 -11.11 -15.20 4.11
CA ARG A 164 -11.26 -13.84 3.59
C ARG A 164 -12.00 -13.84 2.27
N PRO A 165 -12.76 -12.77 1.96
CA PRO A 165 -13.32 -12.59 0.63
C PRO A 165 -12.24 -12.63 -0.45
N PHE A 166 -12.58 -13.15 -1.64
CA PHE A 166 -11.66 -13.12 -2.79
C PHE A 166 -11.15 -11.71 -3.09
N GLN A 167 -12.02 -10.70 -2.95
CA GLN A 167 -11.67 -9.30 -3.09
C GLN A 167 -10.53 -8.89 -2.15
N GLY A 168 -10.64 -9.26 -0.86
CA GLY A 168 -9.60 -8.94 0.13
C GLY A 168 -8.27 -9.61 -0.18
N VAL A 169 -8.27 -10.81 -0.77
CA VAL A 169 -7.03 -11.49 -1.19
C VAL A 169 -6.42 -10.86 -2.44
N LEU A 170 -7.23 -10.52 -3.44
CA LEU A 170 -6.76 -9.81 -4.62
C LEU A 170 -6.18 -8.43 -4.27
N HIS A 171 -6.84 -7.70 -3.36
CA HIS A 171 -6.35 -6.41 -2.88
C HIS A 171 -5.01 -6.54 -2.17
N GLY A 172 -4.86 -7.53 -1.28
CA GLY A 172 -3.58 -7.80 -0.61
C GLY A 172 -2.47 -8.10 -1.62
N LEU A 173 -2.73 -8.96 -2.61
CA LEU A 173 -1.78 -9.26 -3.69
C LEU A 173 -1.38 -8.01 -4.48
N TYR A 174 -2.34 -7.17 -4.85
CA TYR A 174 -2.10 -5.92 -5.55
C TYR A 174 -1.18 -4.99 -4.74
N VAL A 175 -1.53 -4.73 -3.48
CA VAL A 175 -0.76 -3.86 -2.60
C VAL A 175 0.66 -4.39 -2.39
N PHE A 176 0.83 -5.69 -2.17
CA PHE A 176 2.15 -6.31 -2.02
C PHE A 176 2.99 -6.25 -3.28
N SER A 177 2.37 -6.34 -4.47
CA SER A 177 3.06 -6.13 -5.73
C SER A 177 3.56 -4.68 -5.87
N CYS A 178 2.72 -3.71 -5.50
CA CYS A 178 3.10 -2.29 -5.48
C CYS A 178 4.24 -2.00 -4.49
N LEU A 179 4.16 -2.50 -3.26
CA LEU A 179 5.22 -2.36 -2.25
C LEU A 179 6.52 -3.03 -2.70
N SER A 180 6.43 -4.23 -3.28
CA SER A 180 7.59 -4.93 -3.84
C SER A 180 8.28 -4.12 -4.92
N PHE A 181 7.50 -3.51 -5.83
CA PHE A 181 8.05 -2.64 -6.86
C PHE A 181 8.71 -1.41 -6.25
N PHE A 182 8.02 -0.73 -5.33
CA PHE A 182 8.53 0.45 -4.62
C PHE A 182 9.88 0.16 -3.92
N PHE A 183 9.95 -0.90 -3.12
CA PHE A 183 11.18 -1.26 -2.40
C PHE A 183 12.31 -1.71 -3.33
N LYS A 184 12.03 -2.45 -4.41
CA LYS A 184 13.04 -2.79 -5.43
C LYS A 184 13.61 -1.55 -6.13
N ARG A 185 12.83 -0.49 -6.28
CA ARG A 185 13.32 0.78 -6.83
C ARG A 185 14.14 1.58 -5.82
N LEU A 186 13.80 1.52 -4.54
CA LEU A 186 14.61 2.17 -3.49
C LEU A 186 15.94 1.45 -3.27
N ILE A 187 15.96 0.12 -3.31
CA ILE A 187 17.18 -0.64 -2.99
C ILE A 187 18.30 -0.42 -4.01
N VAL A 188 17.99 -0.06 -5.25
CA VAL A 188 19.05 0.21 -6.25
C VAL A 188 19.71 1.58 -6.07
N ASP A 189 19.20 2.42 -5.17
CA ASP A 189 19.81 3.69 -4.83
C ASP A 189 21.12 3.48 -4.06
N GLU A 190 22.24 3.96 -4.61
CA GLU A 190 23.57 3.83 -4.00
C GLU A 190 23.70 4.68 -2.72
N ALA A 191 22.91 5.76 -2.58
CA ALA A 191 22.91 6.60 -1.40
C ALA A 191 22.09 6.01 -0.23
N LEU A 192 21.45 4.86 -0.42
CA LEU A 192 20.68 4.21 0.64
C LEU A 192 21.61 3.67 1.73
N VAL A 193 21.36 4.12 2.97
CA VAL A 193 22.08 3.69 4.18
C VAL A 193 21.98 2.17 4.37
N ALA A 194 23.04 1.55 4.88
CA ALA A 194 23.15 0.10 5.02
C ALA A 194 22.02 -0.53 5.85
N SER A 195 21.62 0.10 6.97
CA SER A 195 20.51 -0.37 7.81
C SER A 195 19.17 -0.38 7.07
N SER A 196 18.87 0.69 6.32
CA SER A 196 17.70 0.80 5.47
C SER A 196 17.69 -0.27 4.37
N ARG A 197 18.86 -0.57 3.77
CA ARG A 197 19.00 -1.63 2.77
C ARG A 197 18.72 -3.02 3.36
N VAL A 198 19.21 -3.30 4.57
CA VAL A 198 18.92 -4.55 5.29
C VAL A 198 17.42 -4.66 5.57
N TYR A 199 16.80 -3.61 6.10
CA TYR A 199 15.36 -3.56 6.34
C TYR A 199 14.55 -3.86 5.06
N LEU A 200 14.82 -3.15 3.97
CA LEU A 200 14.10 -3.34 2.70
C LEU A 200 14.28 -4.75 2.12
N THR A 201 15.47 -5.33 2.25
CA THR A 201 15.75 -6.70 1.76
C THR A 201 14.96 -7.73 2.56
N GLN A 202 14.94 -7.57 3.90
CA GLN A 202 14.15 -8.43 4.77
C GLN A 202 12.66 -8.32 4.43
N ARG A 203 12.12 -7.10 4.36
CA ARG A 203 10.70 -6.88 4.06
C ARG A 203 10.31 -7.41 2.67
N LEU A 204 11.17 -7.26 1.66
CA LEU A 204 10.96 -7.87 0.34
C LEU A 204 10.88 -9.40 0.40
N THR A 205 11.71 -10.03 1.23
CA THR A 205 11.69 -11.49 1.42
C THR A 205 10.39 -11.93 2.12
N GLU A 206 9.93 -11.17 3.11
CA GLU A 206 8.65 -11.41 3.78
C GLU A 206 7.47 -11.29 2.81
N ILE A 207 7.41 -10.20 2.04
CA ILE A 207 6.37 -10.00 1.03
C ILE A 207 6.38 -11.13 -0.01
N GLU A 208 7.56 -11.54 -0.47
CA GLU A 208 7.68 -12.66 -1.41
C GLU A 208 7.12 -13.97 -0.81
N GLY A 209 7.47 -14.28 0.44
CA GLY A 209 6.94 -15.46 1.13
C GLY A 209 5.42 -15.40 1.33
N GLU A 210 4.89 -14.24 1.70
CA GLU A 210 3.46 -13.97 1.84
C GLU A 210 2.72 -14.17 0.50
N VAL A 211 3.22 -13.61 -0.60
CA VAL A 211 2.63 -13.76 -1.94
C VAL A 211 2.71 -15.21 -2.42
N GLN A 212 3.83 -15.91 -2.18
CA GLN A 212 4.00 -17.32 -2.57
C GLN A 212 3.05 -18.27 -1.83
N SER A 213 2.52 -17.86 -0.68
CA SER A 213 1.56 -18.66 0.09
C SER A 213 0.11 -18.56 -0.39
N ILE A 214 -0.18 -17.71 -1.38
CA ILE A 214 -1.51 -17.61 -1.99
C ILE A 214 -1.81 -18.87 -2.82
N ASP A 215 -2.96 -19.49 -2.57
CA ASP A 215 -3.54 -20.46 -3.50
C ASP A 215 -4.15 -19.73 -4.69
N PHE A 216 -3.32 -19.52 -5.72
CA PHE A 216 -3.73 -18.77 -6.90
C PHE A 216 -4.78 -19.48 -7.76
N VAL A 217 -4.86 -20.82 -7.71
CA VAL A 217 -5.91 -21.57 -8.43
C VAL A 217 -7.26 -21.27 -7.80
N THR A 218 -7.33 -21.36 -6.47
CA THR A 218 -8.54 -21.00 -5.72
C THR A 218 -8.89 -19.53 -5.91
N LEU A 219 -7.91 -18.62 -5.82
CA LEU A 219 -8.14 -17.19 -6.06
C LEU A 219 -8.73 -16.96 -7.45
N ALA A 220 -8.10 -17.46 -8.51
CA ALA A 220 -8.54 -17.28 -9.90
C ALA A 220 -9.98 -17.77 -10.14
N SER A 221 -10.42 -18.82 -9.43
CA SER A 221 -11.79 -19.33 -9.55
C SER A 221 -12.84 -18.26 -9.18
N GLY A 222 -12.53 -17.40 -8.20
CA GLY A 222 -13.40 -16.31 -7.73
C GLY A 222 -13.28 -15.00 -8.51
N LEU A 223 -12.32 -14.87 -9.44
CA LEU A 223 -12.06 -13.63 -10.17
C LEU A 223 -12.75 -13.58 -11.54
N THR A 224 -13.10 -12.39 -12.01
CA THR A 224 -13.46 -12.16 -13.43
C THR A 224 -12.24 -12.31 -14.32
N GLU A 225 -12.40 -12.33 -15.65
CA GLU A 225 -11.24 -12.36 -16.58
C GLU A 225 -10.28 -11.19 -16.33
N ARG A 226 -10.81 -10.00 -16.05
CA ARG A 226 -10.01 -8.82 -15.70
C ARG A 226 -9.31 -8.99 -14.34
N GLY A 227 -9.96 -9.63 -13.38
CA GLY A 227 -9.35 -9.92 -12.08
C GLY A 227 -8.22 -10.94 -12.20
N VAL A 228 -8.39 -11.98 -13.02
CA VAL A 228 -7.31 -12.94 -13.33
C VAL A 228 -6.13 -12.23 -13.99
N ALA A 229 -6.38 -11.37 -14.98
CA ALA A 229 -5.31 -10.60 -15.61
C ALA A 229 -4.54 -9.72 -14.61
N LEU A 230 -5.25 -9.02 -13.71
CA LEU A 230 -4.61 -8.23 -12.64
C LEU A 230 -3.81 -9.11 -11.68
N MET A 231 -4.36 -10.25 -11.28
CA MET A 231 -3.69 -11.21 -10.40
C MET A 231 -2.39 -11.74 -11.04
N GLU A 232 -2.44 -12.15 -12.32
CA GLU A 232 -1.28 -12.63 -13.08
C GLU A 232 -0.19 -11.54 -13.22
N GLU A 233 -0.60 -10.31 -13.52
CA GLU A 233 0.28 -9.16 -13.57
C GLU A 233 1.01 -8.95 -12.23
N CYS A 234 0.25 -8.93 -11.13
CA CYS A 234 0.76 -8.69 -9.79
C CYS A 234 1.67 -9.82 -9.27
N ALA A 235 1.25 -11.07 -9.49
CA ALA A 235 1.94 -12.27 -9.02
C ALA A 235 3.18 -12.61 -9.86
N GLY A 236 3.26 -12.09 -11.08
CA GLY A 236 4.37 -12.39 -11.95
C GLY A 236 4.23 -13.71 -12.73
N VAL A 237 3.06 -14.35 -12.67
CA VAL A 237 2.80 -15.71 -13.19
C VAL A 237 1.66 -15.70 -14.21
N VAL A 238 1.59 -16.74 -15.06
CA VAL A 238 0.45 -17.01 -15.94
C VAL A 238 -0.19 -18.31 -15.46
N ILE A 239 -1.49 -18.30 -15.19
CA ILE A 239 -2.23 -19.45 -14.66
C ILE A 239 -3.07 -20.04 -15.77
N HIS A 240 -2.72 -21.24 -16.20
CA HIS A 240 -3.50 -21.97 -17.19
C HIS A 240 -4.71 -22.63 -16.49
N PRO A 241 -5.96 -22.36 -16.91
CA PRO A 241 -7.17 -22.84 -16.24
C PRO A 241 -7.43 -24.36 -16.37
N TYR A 242 -6.43 -25.15 -16.79
CA TYR A 242 -6.58 -26.58 -17.10
C TYR A 242 -5.42 -27.46 -16.59
N CYS A 243 -4.73 -27.05 -15.52
CA CYS A 243 -3.73 -27.88 -14.86
C CYS A 243 -4.19 -28.31 -13.47
#